data_AF-A0A935ZI57-F1
#
_entry.id   AF-A0A935ZI57-F1
#
_cell.length_a   1.000
_cell.length_b   1.000
_cell.length_c   1.000
_cell.angle_alpha   90.00
_cell.angle_beta   90.00
_cell.angle_gamma   90.00
#
_symmetry.space_group_name_H-M   'P 1'
#
loop_
_entity.id
_entity.type
_entity.pdbx_description
1 polymer ?
#
loop_
_entity_poly.entity_id
_entity_poly.type
_entity_poly.pdbx_seq_one_letter_code
_entity_poly.pdbx_strand_id
1 'polypeptide(L)'
;MSERAYRAARSWVLMVAGVLALHACSRAPIEVPHVEPPRDASVAPDEARPALTADASADREVPRAPHIPAVLPKGVAAWTEPAAIALLATDCRAETSPRGDGASADPLSCTLPFDQSCSYDPCFSKGEDCRAECGRSCQTCDQACVTDCGGCKANCKDDACIKACAAKTGACRQACLLTRDTCSSAGCTEKEKACDALEKRKWRARGCSCKAIHPCIQACFEAKSRCQDRCSKSKDDSCWEKCESPKCKEACSARFGGCDVDYCATSPLEPFQDAR
;
A
#
# COMPACT_ATOMS: atom_id res chain seq x y z
N MET A 1 -50.23 -28.17 5.49
CA MET A 1 -49.32 -27.39 4.61
C MET A 1 -47.94 -27.40 5.26
N SER A 2 -46.92 -27.90 4.57
CA SER A 2 -45.66 -28.39 5.16
C SER A 2 -44.62 -27.27 5.34
N GLU A 3 -43.93 -27.27 6.48
CA GLU A 3 -42.84 -26.34 6.85
C GLU A 3 -41.71 -26.22 5.81
N ARG A 4 -41.58 -27.20 4.91
CA ARG A 4 -40.61 -27.16 3.80
C ARG A 4 -40.90 -26.04 2.79
N ALA A 5 -42.17 -25.67 2.59
CA ALA A 5 -42.53 -24.58 1.68
C ALA A 5 -42.15 -23.19 2.23
N TYR A 6 -42.15 -23.03 3.56
CA TYR A 6 -41.86 -21.74 4.20
C TYR A 6 -40.36 -21.40 4.22
N ARG A 7 -39.48 -22.41 4.25
CA ARG A 7 -38.02 -22.19 4.20
C ARG A 7 -37.52 -21.79 2.81
N ALA A 8 -38.14 -22.28 1.74
CA ALA A 8 -37.75 -21.94 0.37
C ALA A 8 -38.06 -20.47 0.01
N ALA A 9 -39.20 -19.94 0.48
CA ALA A 9 -39.58 -18.55 0.23
C ALA A 9 -38.69 -17.53 0.96
N ARG A 10 -38.13 -17.89 2.12
CA ARG A 10 -37.31 -16.98 2.94
C ARG A 10 -35.88 -16.79 2.40
N SER A 11 -35.34 -17.76 1.67
CA SER A 11 -34.03 -17.63 1.01
C SER A 11 -34.06 -16.70 -0.21
N TRP A 12 -35.20 -16.56 -0.90
CA TRP A 12 -35.30 -15.69 -2.07
C TRP A 12 -35.37 -14.21 -1.73
N VAL A 13 -36.01 -13.84 -0.61
CA VAL A 13 -36.13 -12.43 -0.19
C VAL A 13 -34.78 -11.85 0.27
N LEU A 14 -33.88 -12.67 0.81
CA LEU A 14 -32.56 -12.21 1.26
C LEU A 14 -31.54 -12.05 0.12
N MET A 15 -31.68 -12.74 -1.01
CA MET A 15 -30.76 -12.56 -2.14
C MET A 15 -31.06 -11.30 -2.97
N VAL A 16 -32.31 -10.83 -3.02
CA VAL A 16 -32.66 -9.62 -3.80
C VAL A 16 -32.30 -8.32 -3.05
N ALA A 17 -32.30 -8.33 -1.71
CA ALA A 17 -31.91 -7.15 -0.92
C ALA A 17 -30.38 -6.91 -0.88
N GLY A 18 -29.55 -7.93 -1.15
CA GLY A 18 -28.09 -7.80 -1.12
C GLY A 18 -27.45 -7.16 -2.35
N VAL A 19 -28.15 -7.15 -3.50
CA VAL A 19 -27.61 -6.60 -4.76
C VAL A 19 -27.82 -5.08 -4.87
N LEU A 20 -28.77 -4.50 -4.12
CA LEU A 20 -29.05 -3.06 -4.15
C LEU A 20 -28.16 -2.21 -3.21
N ALA A 21 -27.40 -2.83 -2.30
CA ALA A 21 -26.54 -2.10 -1.36
C ALA A 21 -25.10 -1.85 -1.86
N LEU A 22 -24.71 -2.40 -3.03
CA LEU A 22 -23.35 -2.30 -3.58
C LEU A 22 -23.17 -1.21 -4.66
N HIS A 23 -24.15 -0.32 -4.84
CA HIS A 23 -24.07 0.78 -5.82
C HIS A 23 -24.06 2.20 -5.21
N ALA A 24 -23.94 2.34 -3.90
CA ALA A 24 -24.06 3.64 -3.22
C ALA A 24 -22.72 4.34 -2.90
N CYS A 25 -21.55 3.78 -3.24
CA CYS A 25 -20.26 4.41 -2.95
C CYS A 25 -19.53 5.01 -4.16
N SER A 26 -20.16 5.09 -5.33
CA SER A 26 -19.52 5.56 -6.57
C SER A 26 -20.33 6.66 -7.27
N ARG A 27 -20.65 7.75 -6.56
CA ARG A 27 -20.87 9.09 -7.12
C ARG A 27 -21.31 10.08 -6.03
N ALA A 28 -20.34 10.67 -5.35
CA ALA A 28 -20.50 12.06 -4.95
C ALA A 28 -19.83 12.90 -6.06
N PRO A 29 -20.56 13.75 -6.81
CA PRO A 29 -19.90 14.74 -7.65
C PRO A 29 -19.13 15.68 -6.72
N ILE A 30 -17.82 15.76 -6.92
CA ILE A 30 -17.02 16.82 -6.33
C ILE A 30 -17.50 18.11 -7.00
N GLU A 31 -18.25 18.93 -6.28
CA GLU A 31 -18.50 20.32 -6.63
C GLU A 31 -17.15 21.05 -6.58
N VAL A 32 -16.50 21.13 -7.74
CA VAL A 32 -15.37 22.03 -7.93
C VAL A 32 -15.96 23.45 -7.97
N PRO A 33 -15.55 24.37 -7.09
CA PRO A 33 -16.01 25.76 -7.17
C PRO A 33 -15.69 26.30 -8.57
N HIS A 34 -16.74 26.72 -9.27
CA HIS A 34 -16.64 27.37 -10.57
C HIS A 34 -15.94 28.71 -10.38
N VAL A 35 -14.65 28.77 -10.68
CA VAL A 35 -13.91 30.03 -10.80
C VAL A 35 -14.25 30.61 -12.16
N GLU A 36 -15.04 31.70 -12.16
CA GLU A 36 -15.28 32.50 -13.35
C GLU A 36 -13.94 33.00 -13.92
N PRO A 37 -13.67 32.78 -15.22
CA PRO A 37 -12.51 33.37 -15.85
C PRO A 37 -12.71 34.90 -15.97
N PRO A 38 -11.67 35.71 -15.72
CA PRO A 38 -11.74 37.14 -15.98
C PRO A 38 -11.97 37.38 -17.48
N ARG A 39 -13.02 38.14 -17.78
CA ARG A 39 -13.37 38.65 -19.10
C ARG A 39 -12.44 39.79 -19.52
N ASP A 40 -12.11 39.75 -20.80
CA ASP A 40 -11.73 40.82 -21.72
C ASP A 40 -10.35 41.49 -21.59
N ALA A 41 -9.53 41.25 -22.61
CA ALA A 41 -9.00 42.34 -23.43
C ALA A 41 -8.85 41.85 -24.89
N SER A 42 -9.74 42.33 -25.75
CA SER A 42 -9.59 42.30 -27.21
C SER A 42 -8.35 43.10 -27.62
N VAL A 43 -7.49 42.49 -28.45
CA VAL A 43 -6.51 43.21 -29.26
C VAL A 43 -6.69 42.76 -30.71
N ALA A 44 -6.83 43.77 -31.57
CA ALA A 44 -7.09 43.69 -33.01
C ALA A 44 -5.92 43.05 -33.81
N PRO A 45 -6.15 42.66 -35.08
CA PRO A 45 -5.12 42.10 -35.94
C PRO A 45 -4.33 43.22 -36.62
N ASP A 46 -3.00 43.11 -36.65
CA ASP A 46 -2.17 43.92 -37.55
C ASP A 46 -1.31 43.01 -38.41
N GLU A 47 -1.37 43.32 -39.70
CA GLU A 47 -0.95 42.56 -40.86
C GLU A 47 0.38 43.15 -41.35
N ALA A 48 1.48 42.42 -41.24
CA ALA A 48 2.70 42.74 -41.98
C ALA A 48 3.58 41.51 -42.20
N ARG A 49 3.49 40.95 -43.40
CA ARG A 49 4.49 40.03 -43.99
C ARG A 49 5.68 40.85 -44.51
N PRO A 50 6.92 40.40 -44.28
CA PRO A 50 7.94 40.56 -45.30
C PRO A 50 8.70 39.27 -45.66
N ALA A 51 9.41 39.42 -46.78
CA ALA A 51 9.97 38.44 -47.69
C ALA A 51 10.91 37.36 -47.13
N LEU A 52 10.87 36.23 -47.85
CA LEU A 52 11.90 35.19 -47.93
C LEU A 52 13.27 35.79 -48.33
N THR A 53 14.29 35.50 -47.53
CA THR A 53 15.69 35.50 -47.97
C THR A 53 16.36 34.20 -47.55
N ALA A 54 17.05 33.60 -48.51
CA ALA A 54 17.73 32.32 -48.41
C ALA A 54 19.13 32.44 -47.77
N ASP A 55 19.58 31.27 -47.30
CA ASP A 55 20.97 30.80 -47.14
C ASP A 55 21.92 31.45 -46.14
N ALA A 56 22.21 30.69 -45.07
CA ALA A 56 23.57 30.38 -44.62
C ALA A 56 23.51 29.20 -43.63
N SER A 57 23.73 27.98 -44.14
CA SER A 57 24.10 26.82 -43.31
C SER A 57 25.49 27.05 -42.71
N ALA A 58 25.52 27.70 -41.56
CA ALA A 58 26.62 27.58 -40.62
C ALA A 58 26.31 26.38 -39.72
N ASP A 59 27.24 25.42 -39.67
CA ASP A 59 27.30 24.35 -38.67
C ASP A 59 27.27 24.98 -37.26
N ARG A 60 26.06 25.23 -36.76
CA ARG A 60 25.83 25.65 -35.39
C ARG A 60 25.90 24.38 -34.57
N GLU A 61 27.07 24.14 -33.99
CA GLU A 61 27.27 23.13 -32.96
C GLU A 61 26.16 23.31 -31.91
N VAL A 62 25.13 22.46 -31.99
CA VAL A 62 24.02 22.48 -31.05
C VAL A 62 24.64 22.25 -29.68
N PRO A 63 24.59 23.22 -28.75
CA PRO A 63 25.13 23.03 -27.43
C PRO A 63 24.50 21.76 -26.87
N ARG A 64 25.33 20.73 -26.67
CA ARG A 64 24.85 19.45 -26.16
C ARG A 64 24.18 19.75 -24.83
N ALA A 65 22.86 19.58 -24.78
CA ALA A 65 22.08 19.88 -23.59
C ALA A 65 22.77 19.21 -22.39
N PRO A 66 22.98 19.93 -21.27
CA PRO A 66 23.59 19.35 -20.08
C PRO A 66 22.93 18.01 -19.77
N HIS A 67 23.74 16.99 -19.49
CA HIS A 67 23.23 15.69 -19.08
C HIS A 67 22.60 15.85 -17.69
N ILE A 68 21.30 16.12 -17.66
CA ILE A 68 20.54 16.21 -16.40
C ILE A 68 20.30 14.76 -15.94
N PRO A 69 20.74 14.39 -14.74
CA PRO A 69 20.59 13.03 -14.24
C PRO A 69 19.10 12.67 -14.15
N ALA A 70 18.73 11.46 -14.60
CA ALA A 70 17.36 10.95 -14.59
C ALA A 70 16.85 10.54 -13.18
N VAL A 71 17.57 10.94 -12.12
CA VAL A 71 17.35 10.52 -10.74
C VAL A 71 17.23 11.76 -9.86
N LEU A 72 16.24 11.77 -8.97
CA LEU A 72 16.08 12.87 -8.02
C LEU A 72 17.28 13.03 -7.09
N PRO A 73 17.63 14.28 -6.71
CA PRO A 73 18.58 14.51 -5.64
C PRO A 73 18.11 13.86 -4.33
N LYS A 74 19.06 13.39 -3.52
CA LYS A 74 18.76 12.93 -2.16
C LYS A 74 18.10 14.06 -1.36
N GLY A 75 17.06 13.73 -0.59
CA GLY A 75 16.40 14.66 0.33
C GLY A 75 15.15 15.35 -0.20
N VAL A 76 14.71 15.04 -1.42
CA VAL A 76 13.42 15.52 -1.92
C VAL A 76 12.30 14.69 -1.27
N ALA A 77 11.38 15.36 -0.57
CA ALA A 77 10.33 14.71 0.21
C ALA A 77 8.96 14.71 -0.48
N ALA A 78 8.76 15.56 -1.50
CA ALA A 78 7.50 15.65 -2.25
C ALA A 78 7.72 15.88 -3.75
N TRP A 79 6.80 15.36 -4.58
CA TRP A 79 6.79 15.60 -6.04
C TRP A 79 6.49 17.06 -6.41
N THR A 80 6.00 17.86 -5.46
CA THR A 80 5.71 19.28 -5.62
C THR A 80 6.91 20.19 -5.30
N GLU A 81 8.04 19.64 -4.86
CA GLU A 81 9.24 20.43 -4.60
C GLU A 81 9.92 20.92 -5.89
N PRO A 82 10.62 22.06 -5.86
CA PRO A 82 11.27 22.61 -7.05
C PRO A 82 12.23 21.65 -7.76
N ALA A 83 12.96 20.81 -7.01
CA ALA A 83 13.88 19.82 -7.57
C ALA A 83 13.13 18.68 -8.30
N ALA A 84 12.03 18.19 -7.73
CA ALA A 84 11.18 17.21 -8.39
C ALA A 84 10.53 17.78 -9.66
N ILE A 85 10.04 19.01 -9.58
CA ILE A 85 9.45 19.71 -10.74
C ILE A 85 10.49 19.93 -11.84
N ALA A 86 11.72 20.29 -11.49
CA ALA A 86 12.80 20.46 -12.47
C ALA A 86 13.12 19.13 -13.19
N LEU A 87 13.13 18.02 -12.46
CA LEU A 87 13.32 16.70 -13.05
C LEU A 87 12.12 16.28 -13.91
N LEU A 88 10.90 16.54 -13.44
CA LEU A 88 9.68 16.31 -14.22
C LEU A 88 9.60 17.21 -15.45
N ALA A 89 10.25 18.37 -15.46
CA ALA A 89 10.34 19.24 -16.63
C ALA A 89 11.21 18.62 -17.73
N THR A 90 12.19 17.79 -17.38
CA THR A 90 12.99 17.03 -18.35
C THR A 90 12.34 15.71 -18.74
N ASP A 91 11.88 14.93 -17.76
CA ASP A 91 11.32 13.59 -17.99
C ASP A 91 10.04 13.40 -17.18
N CYS A 92 8.93 13.17 -17.89
CA CYS A 92 7.65 12.87 -17.24
C CYS A 92 7.68 11.53 -16.48
N ARG A 93 8.58 10.61 -16.84
CA ARG A 93 8.77 9.29 -16.22
C ARG A 93 9.86 9.26 -15.17
N ALA A 94 10.39 10.43 -14.79
CA ALA A 94 11.43 10.53 -13.78
C ALA A 94 11.16 9.62 -12.57
N GLU A 95 12.17 8.88 -12.16
CA GLU A 95 12.15 8.00 -10.99
C GLU A 95 13.00 8.61 -9.87
N THR A 96 12.62 8.31 -8.65
CA THR A 96 13.17 8.88 -7.41
C THR A 96 14.41 8.13 -6.93
N SER A 97 14.56 6.86 -7.33
CA SER A 97 15.73 6.04 -7.03
C SER A 97 15.98 5.04 -8.16
N PRO A 98 17.22 4.86 -8.65
CA PRO A 98 17.52 3.82 -9.61
C PRO A 98 17.22 2.49 -8.94
N ARG A 99 16.34 1.66 -9.53
CA ARG A 99 15.91 0.32 -9.06
C ARG A 99 17.00 -0.38 -8.22
N GLY A 100 17.00 -0.13 -6.92
CA GLY A 100 18.11 -0.41 -6.04
C GLY A 100 17.69 -1.33 -4.91
N ASP A 101 18.22 -2.53 -4.94
CA ASP A 101 18.64 -3.38 -3.82
C ASP A 101 17.59 -3.82 -2.78
N GLY A 102 16.32 -3.49 -2.97
CA GLY A 102 15.20 -4.16 -2.28
C GLY A 102 15.01 -3.83 -0.80
N ALA A 103 15.63 -2.79 -0.24
CA ALA A 103 15.62 -2.58 1.22
C ALA A 103 15.19 -1.19 1.71
N SER A 104 14.91 -0.21 0.85
CA SER A 104 14.47 1.12 1.30
C SER A 104 13.22 1.56 0.57
N ALA A 105 12.12 1.66 1.32
CA ALA A 105 10.87 2.24 0.85
C ALA A 105 11.13 3.68 0.44
N ASP A 106 11.16 3.92 -0.86
CA ASP A 106 11.24 5.27 -1.40
C ASP A 106 9.88 5.96 -1.16
N PRO A 107 9.84 7.05 -0.37
CA PRO A 107 8.58 7.72 -0.03
C PRO A 107 7.86 8.28 -1.26
N LEU A 108 8.57 8.51 -2.37
CA LEU A 108 8.03 9.04 -3.60
C LEU A 108 7.72 7.99 -4.66
N SER A 109 7.96 6.71 -4.36
CA SER A 109 7.55 5.57 -5.19
C SER A 109 6.14 5.13 -4.86
N CYS A 110 5.42 4.51 -5.80
CA CYS A 110 4.15 3.81 -5.53
C CYS A 110 4.35 2.40 -4.96
N THR A 111 5.57 1.86 -5.01
CA THR A 111 5.89 0.54 -4.47
C THR A 111 5.90 0.62 -2.94
N LEU A 112 5.11 -0.24 -2.30
CA LEU A 112 5.13 -0.39 -0.85
C LEU A 112 6.16 -1.44 -0.45
N PRO A 113 6.82 -1.29 0.71
CA PRO A 113 7.63 -2.35 1.27
C PRO A 113 6.74 -3.56 1.54
N PHE A 114 7.30 -4.74 1.26
CA PHE A 114 6.72 -6.00 1.69
C PHE A 114 7.20 -6.27 3.11
N ASP A 115 6.26 -6.40 4.04
CA ASP A 115 6.58 -6.85 5.38
C ASP A 115 6.53 -8.38 5.43
N GLN A 116 7.32 -8.96 6.32
CA GLN A 116 7.24 -10.38 6.64
C GLN A 116 6.90 -10.50 8.11
N SER A 117 5.77 -11.12 8.43
CA SER A 117 5.49 -11.53 9.81
C SER A 117 6.28 -12.80 10.13
N CYS A 118 7.15 -12.74 11.13
CA CYS A 118 7.84 -13.93 11.66
C CYS A 118 6.92 -14.80 12.54
N SER A 119 5.74 -14.29 12.90
CA SER A 119 4.67 -15.07 13.54
C SER A 119 3.65 -15.51 12.51
N TYR A 120 3.15 -16.73 12.66
CA TYR A 120 1.97 -17.15 11.93
C TYR A 120 0.80 -16.25 12.31
N ASP A 121 0.25 -15.56 11.32
CA ASP A 121 -0.94 -14.76 11.43
C ASP A 121 -1.81 -15.07 10.19
N PRO A 122 -2.97 -15.72 10.36
CA PRO A 122 -3.84 -16.08 9.24
C PRO A 122 -4.43 -14.84 8.53
N CYS A 123 -4.43 -13.69 9.19
CA CYS A 123 -4.99 -12.43 8.73
C CYS A 123 -3.95 -11.50 8.09
N PHE A 124 -2.66 -11.73 8.34
CA PHE A 124 -1.56 -10.99 7.71
C PHE A 124 -1.68 -10.92 6.18
N SER A 125 -1.99 -12.06 5.54
CA SER A 125 -2.21 -12.12 4.08
C SER A 125 -3.29 -11.15 3.59
N LYS A 126 -4.32 -10.87 4.39
CA LYS A 126 -5.39 -9.91 4.03
C LYS A 126 -4.90 -8.47 4.08
N GLY A 127 -4.04 -8.14 5.02
CA GLY A 127 -3.35 -6.85 5.08
C GLY A 127 -2.41 -6.67 3.88
N GLU A 128 -1.61 -7.68 3.56
CA GLU A 128 -0.68 -7.67 2.41
C GLU A 128 -1.42 -7.58 1.07
N ASP A 129 -2.46 -8.38 0.85
CA ASP A 129 -3.27 -8.34 -0.37
C ASP A 129 -3.86 -6.94 -0.60
N CYS A 130 -4.32 -6.31 0.48
CA CYS A 130 -4.83 -4.94 0.46
C CYS A 130 -3.73 -3.94 0.08
N ARG A 131 -2.55 -4.03 0.71
CA ARG A 131 -1.41 -3.15 0.42
C ARG A 131 -0.96 -3.30 -1.04
N ALA A 132 -0.89 -4.53 -1.54
CA ALA A 132 -0.56 -4.81 -2.94
C ALA A 132 -1.56 -4.15 -3.91
N GLU A 133 -2.86 -4.18 -3.61
CA GLU A 133 -3.89 -3.48 -4.40
C GLU A 133 -3.73 -1.95 -4.33
N CYS A 134 -3.44 -1.38 -3.16
CA CYS A 134 -3.14 0.05 -3.01
C CYS A 134 -1.94 0.46 -3.87
N GLY A 135 -0.87 -0.35 -3.88
CA GLY A 135 0.30 -0.13 -4.72
C GLY A 135 -0.02 -0.16 -6.21
N ARG A 136 -0.79 -1.16 -6.68
CA ARG A 136 -1.25 -1.24 -8.08
C ARG A 136 -2.12 -0.05 -8.50
N SER A 137 -3.03 0.37 -7.62
CA SER A 137 -3.87 1.55 -7.85
C SER A 137 -3.02 2.83 -7.97
N CYS A 138 -2.01 2.98 -7.12
CA CYS A 138 -1.05 4.08 -7.20
C CYS A 138 -0.28 4.07 -8.53
N GLN A 139 0.26 2.91 -8.94
CA GLN A 139 0.99 2.78 -10.21
C GLN A 139 0.11 3.15 -11.43
N THR A 140 -1.17 2.77 -11.40
CA THR A 140 -2.14 3.12 -12.44
C THR A 140 -2.38 4.64 -12.49
N CYS A 141 -2.53 5.27 -11.32
CA CYS A 141 -2.65 6.73 -11.18
C CYS A 141 -1.40 7.46 -11.68
N ASP A 142 -0.20 7.00 -11.30
CA ASP A 142 1.06 7.57 -11.77
C ASP A 142 1.17 7.52 -13.30
N GLN A 143 0.86 6.37 -13.91
CA GLN A 143 0.94 6.22 -15.36
C GLN A 143 -0.03 7.14 -16.11
N ALA A 144 -1.18 7.46 -15.53
CA ALA A 144 -2.08 8.49 -16.07
C ALA A 144 -1.44 9.89 -15.98
N CYS A 145 -0.87 10.27 -14.82
CA CYS A 145 -0.15 11.53 -14.66
C CYS A 145 0.99 11.70 -15.67
N VAL A 146 1.75 10.62 -15.93
CA VAL A 146 2.83 10.59 -16.92
C VAL A 146 2.29 10.82 -18.34
N THR A 147 1.16 10.21 -18.68
CA THR A 147 0.54 10.34 -20.00
C THR A 147 0.08 11.77 -20.24
N ASP A 148 -0.59 12.37 -19.26
CA ASP A 148 -1.04 13.76 -19.29
C ASP A 148 0.14 14.74 -19.36
N CYS A 149 1.24 14.45 -18.65
CA CYS A 149 2.48 15.22 -18.74
C CYS A 149 3.03 15.26 -20.16
N GLY A 150 3.12 14.09 -20.82
CA GLY A 150 3.59 13.98 -22.20
C GLY A 150 2.72 14.77 -23.16
N GLY A 151 1.39 14.64 -23.03
CA GLY A 151 0.42 15.41 -23.83
C GLY A 151 0.53 16.93 -23.59
N CYS A 152 0.70 17.36 -22.34
CA CYS A 152 0.88 18.77 -22.00
C CYS A 152 2.15 19.36 -22.63
N LYS A 153 3.29 18.69 -22.43
CA LYS A 153 4.58 19.17 -22.95
C LYS A 153 4.65 19.18 -24.47
N ALA A 154 4.00 18.23 -25.15
CA ALA A 154 3.95 18.19 -26.62
C ALA A 154 3.34 19.46 -27.23
N ASN A 155 2.50 20.17 -26.48
CA ASN A 155 1.85 21.42 -26.92
C ASN A 155 2.61 22.69 -26.49
N CYS A 156 3.67 22.57 -25.68
CA CYS A 156 4.43 23.72 -25.20
C CYS A 156 5.35 24.32 -26.26
N LYS A 157 5.55 25.64 -26.18
CA LYS A 157 6.44 26.41 -27.06
C LYS A 157 7.64 27.03 -26.34
N ASP A 158 7.62 27.02 -25.01
CA ASP A 158 8.63 27.62 -24.17
C ASP A 158 8.82 26.83 -22.86
N ASP A 159 9.90 27.18 -22.15
CA ASP A 159 10.28 26.55 -20.88
C ASP A 159 9.28 26.85 -19.76
N ALA A 160 8.60 28.00 -19.82
CA ALA A 160 7.59 28.37 -18.82
C ALA A 160 6.40 27.42 -18.86
N CYS A 161 5.91 27.08 -20.06
CA CYS A 161 4.87 26.09 -20.28
C CYS A 161 5.33 24.70 -19.82
N ILE A 162 6.55 24.27 -20.16
CA ILE A 162 7.09 22.97 -19.75
C ILE A 162 7.14 22.87 -18.21
N LYS A 163 7.60 23.92 -17.54
CA LYS A 163 7.64 23.99 -16.08
C LYS A 163 6.25 23.94 -15.45
N ALA A 164 5.26 24.60 -16.05
CA ALA A 164 3.87 24.54 -15.60
C ALA A 164 3.27 23.13 -15.75
N CYS A 165 3.53 22.46 -16.89
CA CYS A 165 3.16 21.05 -17.08
C CYS A 165 3.80 20.16 -16.01
N ALA A 166 5.10 20.33 -15.76
CA ALA A 166 5.83 19.55 -14.76
C ALA A 166 5.29 19.77 -13.34
N ALA A 167 4.94 21.00 -12.97
CA ALA A 167 4.33 21.31 -11.68
C ALA A 167 2.95 20.61 -11.52
N LYS A 168 2.14 20.62 -12.58
CA LYS A 168 0.86 19.89 -12.60
C LYS A 168 1.06 18.37 -12.45
N THR A 169 2.06 17.81 -13.14
CA THR A 169 2.43 16.40 -13.00
C THR A 169 2.91 16.08 -11.59
N GLY A 170 3.73 16.94 -10.99
CA GLY A 170 4.19 16.78 -9.61
C GLY A 170 3.02 16.75 -8.61
N ALA A 171 2.05 17.66 -8.76
CA ALA A 171 0.84 17.66 -7.95
C ALA A 171 -0.02 16.39 -8.16
N CYS A 172 -0.16 15.92 -9.40
CA CYS A 172 -0.88 14.69 -9.74
C CYS A 172 -0.24 13.47 -9.06
N ARG A 173 1.07 13.30 -9.21
CA ARG A 173 1.84 12.21 -8.58
C ARG A 173 1.76 12.26 -7.06
N GLN A 174 1.86 13.45 -6.46
CA GLN A 174 1.70 13.63 -5.02
C GLN A 174 0.32 13.17 -4.53
N ALA A 175 -0.75 13.49 -5.27
CA ALA A 175 -2.10 13.05 -4.92
C ALA A 175 -2.27 11.52 -5.01
N CYS A 176 -1.64 10.88 -6.00
CA CYS A 176 -1.61 9.41 -6.10
C CYS A 176 -0.95 8.78 -4.87
N LEU A 177 0.20 9.31 -4.42
CA LEU A 177 0.91 8.83 -3.23
C LEU A 177 0.09 9.00 -1.95
N LEU A 178 -0.53 10.17 -1.74
CA LEU A 178 -1.37 10.40 -0.56
C LEU A 178 -2.56 9.43 -0.50
N THR A 179 -3.16 9.13 -1.66
CA THR A 179 -4.24 8.14 -1.77
C THR A 179 -3.74 6.74 -1.41
N ARG A 180 -2.57 6.36 -1.93
CA ARG A 180 -1.93 5.09 -1.59
C ARG A 180 -1.64 4.99 -0.10
N ASP A 181 -1.04 6.02 0.50
CA ASP A 181 -0.64 6.01 1.91
C ASP A 181 -1.86 5.86 2.83
N THR A 182 -2.96 6.55 2.49
CA THR A 182 -4.24 6.41 3.19
C THR A 182 -4.83 5.00 3.04
N CYS A 183 -4.75 4.45 1.82
CA CYS A 183 -5.22 3.10 1.51
C CYS A 183 -4.43 2.03 2.27
N SER A 184 -3.09 2.09 2.22
CA SER A 184 -2.19 1.07 2.76
C SER A 184 -2.04 1.12 4.27
N SER A 185 -2.36 2.26 4.90
CA SER A 185 -2.38 2.40 6.35
C SER A 185 -3.76 2.02 6.90
N ALA A 186 -4.59 3.00 7.26
CA ALA A 186 -5.87 2.80 7.95
C ALA A 186 -6.79 1.81 7.21
N GLY A 187 -6.86 1.90 5.87
CA GLY A 187 -7.72 1.03 5.07
C GLY A 187 -7.36 -0.46 5.21
N CYS A 188 -6.08 -0.80 5.10
CA CYS A 188 -5.63 -2.19 5.19
C CYS A 188 -5.58 -2.70 6.63
N THR A 189 -5.21 -1.86 7.60
CA THR A 189 -5.26 -2.21 9.02
C THR A 189 -6.68 -2.58 9.46
N GLU A 190 -7.72 -1.87 8.98
CA GLU A 190 -9.11 -2.22 9.32
C GLU A 190 -9.53 -3.57 8.72
N LYS A 191 -9.02 -3.94 7.54
CA LYS A 191 -9.28 -5.28 6.96
C LYS A 191 -8.64 -6.39 7.77
N GLU A 192 -7.41 -6.18 8.25
CA GLU A 192 -6.70 -7.11 9.11
C GLU A 192 -7.43 -7.28 10.44
N LYS A 193 -7.78 -6.19 11.13
CA LYS A 193 -8.60 -6.23 12.36
C LYS A 193 -9.93 -6.95 12.18
N ALA A 194 -10.60 -6.74 11.04
CA ALA A 194 -11.87 -7.41 10.74
C ALA A 194 -11.68 -8.93 10.58
N CYS A 195 -10.57 -9.35 9.99
CA CYS A 195 -10.17 -10.76 9.91
C CYS A 195 -9.86 -11.31 11.31
N ASP A 196 -9.07 -10.61 12.12
CA ASP A 196 -8.72 -11.03 13.48
C ASP A 196 -9.96 -11.23 14.34
N ALA A 197 -10.91 -10.30 14.28
CA ALA A 197 -12.18 -10.40 14.98
C ALA A 197 -12.97 -11.63 14.55
N LEU A 198 -12.94 -12.00 13.26
CA LEU A 198 -13.59 -13.20 12.75
C LEU A 198 -12.89 -14.48 13.22
N GLU A 199 -11.57 -14.56 13.11
CA GLU A 199 -10.79 -15.72 13.54
C GLU A 199 -10.91 -15.94 15.05
N LYS A 200 -10.86 -14.87 15.84
CA LYS A 200 -11.12 -14.90 17.28
C LYS A 200 -12.51 -15.42 17.61
N ARG A 201 -13.55 -15.00 16.87
CA ARG A 201 -14.92 -15.53 17.04
C ARG A 201 -14.99 -17.03 16.72
N LYS A 202 -14.40 -17.47 15.60
CA LYS A 202 -14.35 -18.90 15.22
C LYS A 202 -13.60 -19.74 16.24
N TRP A 203 -12.50 -19.20 16.76
CA TRP A 203 -11.69 -19.83 17.80
C TRP A 203 -12.49 -20.00 19.10
N ARG A 204 -13.17 -18.95 19.57
CA ARG A 204 -14.06 -19.02 20.75
C ARG A 204 -15.23 -19.98 20.55
N ALA A 205 -15.83 -20.00 19.35
CA ALA A 205 -16.95 -20.89 19.03
C ALA A 205 -16.58 -22.38 19.07
N ARG A 206 -15.29 -22.72 18.95
CA ARG A 206 -14.77 -24.09 19.14
C ARG A 206 -14.55 -24.47 20.61
N GLY A 207 -14.87 -23.57 21.56
CA GLY A 207 -14.63 -23.77 22.98
C GLY A 207 -13.16 -23.55 23.39
N CYS A 208 -12.35 -22.96 22.51
CA CYS A 208 -10.96 -22.64 22.82
C CYS A 208 -10.88 -21.53 23.87
N SER A 209 -9.93 -21.65 24.81
CA SER A 209 -9.68 -20.64 25.84
C SER A 209 -8.20 -20.59 26.22
N CYS A 210 -7.62 -19.39 26.28
CA CYS A 210 -6.21 -19.24 26.62
C CYS A 210 -5.99 -19.61 28.09
N LYS A 211 -6.99 -19.45 28.96
CA LYS A 211 -6.93 -19.95 30.33
C LYS A 211 -6.67 -21.46 30.42
N ALA A 212 -7.24 -22.24 29.49
CA ALA A 212 -7.03 -23.69 29.44
C ALA A 212 -5.73 -24.07 28.75
N ILE A 213 -5.33 -23.33 27.71
CA ILE A 213 -4.17 -23.62 26.87
C ILE A 213 -2.85 -23.14 27.51
N HIS A 214 -2.86 -22.00 28.20
CA HIS A 214 -1.67 -21.34 28.73
C HIS A 214 -0.83 -22.23 29.67
N PRO A 215 -1.40 -23.04 30.59
CA PRO A 215 -0.61 -23.98 31.38
C PRO A 215 0.20 -24.98 30.54
N CYS A 216 -0.34 -25.42 29.39
CA CYS A 216 0.38 -26.31 28.48
C CYS A 216 1.56 -25.60 27.82
N ILE A 217 1.32 -24.38 27.31
CA ILE A 217 2.35 -23.54 26.69
C ILE A 217 3.46 -23.19 27.70
N GLN A 218 3.09 -22.78 28.91
CA GLN A 218 4.02 -22.44 29.98
C GLN A 218 4.92 -23.63 30.33
N ALA A 219 4.36 -24.83 30.45
CA ALA A 219 5.14 -26.04 30.69
C ALA A 219 6.15 -26.32 29.56
N CYS A 220 5.78 -26.03 28.30
CA CYS A 220 6.72 -26.11 27.17
C CYS A 220 7.85 -25.09 27.28
N PHE A 221 7.56 -23.82 27.60
CA PHE A 221 8.57 -22.78 27.77
C PHE A 221 9.55 -23.10 28.91
N GLU A 222 9.04 -23.56 30.05
CA GLU A 222 9.87 -23.96 31.17
C GLU A 222 10.74 -25.19 30.85
N ALA A 223 10.20 -26.17 30.12
CA ALA A 223 10.97 -27.33 29.67
C ALA A 223 12.11 -26.92 28.72
N LYS A 224 11.83 -26.00 27.79
CA LYS A 224 12.83 -25.41 26.90
C LYS A 224 13.90 -24.66 27.70
N SER A 225 13.50 -23.74 28.60
CA SER A 225 14.43 -22.99 29.45
C SER A 225 15.33 -23.93 30.27
N ARG A 226 14.78 -24.96 30.92
CA ARG A 226 15.58 -25.97 31.65
C ARG A 226 16.56 -26.72 30.75
N CYS A 227 16.20 -26.97 29.48
CA CYS A 227 17.12 -27.57 28.51
C CYS A 227 18.25 -26.62 28.14
N GLN A 228 17.91 -25.38 27.80
CA GLN A 228 18.85 -24.32 27.46
C GLN A 228 19.85 -24.05 28.61
N ASP A 229 19.38 -24.04 29.86
CA ASP A 229 20.22 -23.89 31.04
C ASP A 229 21.21 -25.06 31.24
N ARG A 230 20.85 -26.27 30.81
CA ARG A 230 21.77 -27.42 30.82
C ARG A 230 22.77 -27.33 29.67
N CYS A 231 22.33 -26.96 28.47
CA CYS A 231 23.17 -26.88 27.28
C CYS A 231 24.16 -25.71 27.32
N SER A 232 23.78 -24.58 27.91
CA SER A 232 24.70 -23.45 28.12
C SER A 232 25.94 -23.84 28.95
N LYS A 233 25.84 -24.90 29.76
CA LYS A 233 26.93 -25.44 30.57
C LYS A 233 27.78 -26.49 29.85
N SER A 234 27.31 -27.08 28.74
CA SER A 234 27.97 -28.22 28.09
C SER A 234 29.02 -27.86 27.03
N LYS A 235 29.13 -26.59 26.61
CA LYS A 235 29.99 -26.13 25.49
C LYS A 235 29.75 -26.86 24.15
N ASP A 236 28.63 -27.57 24.01
CA ASP A 236 28.27 -28.33 22.83
C ASP A 236 27.13 -27.60 22.11
N ASP A 237 27.43 -27.01 20.97
CA ASP A 237 26.45 -26.25 20.17
C ASP A 237 25.32 -27.14 19.64
N SER A 238 25.58 -28.44 19.44
CA SER A 238 24.56 -29.43 19.04
C SER A 238 23.54 -29.75 20.13
N CYS A 239 23.80 -29.30 21.38
CA CYS A 239 22.86 -29.43 22.48
C CYS A 239 21.65 -28.50 22.29
N TRP A 240 21.85 -27.30 21.71
CA TRP A 240 20.77 -26.32 21.53
C TRP A 240 19.70 -26.77 20.54
N GLU A 241 20.07 -27.46 19.47
CA GLU A 241 19.14 -28.03 18.49
C GLU A 241 18.14 -29.01 19.14
N LYS A 242 18.59 -29.71 20.19
CA LYS A 242 17.75 -30.67 20.94
C LYS A 242 16.78 -29.98 21.92
N CYS A 243 16.98 -28.69 22.19
CA CYS A 243 16.11 -27.90 23.06
C CYS A 243 14.93 -27.25 22.31
N GLU A 244 14.91 -27.27 20.99
CA GLU A 244 13.73 -26.88 20.24
C GLU A 244 12.62 -27.92 20.44
N SER A 245 11.44 -27.45 20.86
CA SER A 245 10.32 -28.33 21.20
C SER A 245 9.14 -28.22 20.21
N PRO A 246 9.31 -28.39 18.88
CA PRO A 246 8.18 -28.56 17.96
C PRO A 246 7.15 -29.56 18.52
N LYS A 247 7.68 -30.66 19.06
CA LYS A 247 6.91 -31.73 19.72
C LYS A 247 6.04 -31.26 20.89
N CYS A 248 6.47 -30.27 21.66
CA CYS A 248 5.69 -29.79 22.80
C CYS A 248 4.52 -28.91 22.34
N LYS A 249 4.75 -28.01 21.38
CA LYS A 249 3.68 -27.22 20.77
C LYS A 249 2.68 -28.12 20.06
N GLU A 250 3.15 -29.07 19.25
CA GLU A 250 2.31 -30.07 18.58
C GLU A 250 1.46 -30.87 19.57
N ALA A 251 2.05 -31.31 20.70
CA ALA A 251 1.32 -32.01 21.75
C ALA A 251 0.23 -31.13 22.39
N CYS A 252 0.52 -29.84 22.64
CA CYS A 252 -0.50 -28.91 23.10
C CYS A 252 -1.60 -28.71 22.05
N SER A 253 -1.25 -28.45 20.79
CA SER A 253 -2.22 -28.30 19.69
C SER A 253 -3.12 -29.53 19.53
N ALA A 254 -2.54 -30.73 19.59
CA ALA A 254 -3.28 -31.99 19.53
C ALA A 254 -4.25 -32.15 20.71
N ARG A 255 -3.81 -31.78 21.93
CA ARG A 255 -4.64 -31.81 23.14
C ARG A 255 -5.85 -30.88 23.04
N PHE A 256 -5.71 -29.74 22.36
CA PHE A 256 -6.77 -28.73 22.25
C PHE A 256 -7.50 -28.75 20.89
N GLY A 257 -7.43 -29.85 20.13
CA GLY A 257 -8.40 -30.16 19.07
C GLY A 257 -8.56 -29.09 17.98
N GLY A 258 -7.47 -28.45 17.54
CA GLY A 258 -7.50 -27.42 16.50
C GLY A 258 -7.69 -25.98 17.02
N CYS A 259 -7.55 -25.76 18.33
CA CYS A 259 -7.26 -24.44 18.86
C CYS A 259 -5.84 -24.02 18.47
N ASP A 260 -5.71 -22.82 17.91
CA ASP A 260 -4.41 -22.20 17.70
C ASP A 260 -3.78 -21.89 19.06
N VAL A 261 -2.67 -22.58 19.37
CA VAL A 261 -1.92 -22.40 20.62
C VAL A 261 -0.96 -21.21 20.51
N ASP A 262 -0.52 -20.85 19.31
CA ASP A 262 0.39 -19.72 19.10
C ASP A 262 -0.35 -18.40 19.33
N TYR A 263 -1.65 -18.34 19.00
CA TYR A 263 -2.54 -17.22 19.38
C TYR A 263 -2.44 -16.85 20.87
N CYS A 264 -2.40 -17.85 21.76
CA CYS A 264 -2.32 -17.62 23.21
C CYS A 264 -0.89 -17.33 23.70
N ALA A 265 0.14 -17.68 22.93
CA ALA A 265 1.52 -17.40 23.29
C ALA A 265 1.91 -15.93 23.00
N THR A 266 1.33 -15.34 21.96
CA THR A 266 1.63 -13.96 21.51
C THR A 266 0.66 -12.92 22.05
N SER A 267 -0.48 -13.34 22.62
CA SER A 267 -1.49 -12.44 23.22
C SER A 267 -1.58 -12.55 24.76
N PRO A 268 -0.47 -12.50 25.53
CA PRO A 268 -0.50 -12.69 26.98
C PRO A 268 -1.23 -11.56 27.74
N LEU A 269 -1.61 -10.49 27.04
CA LEU A 269 -2.18 -9.27 27.59
C LEU A 269 -3.64 -9.00 27.20
N GLU A 270 -4.33 -9.89 26.49
CA GLU A 270 -5.78 -9.88 26.63
C GLU A 270 -6.04 -10.33 28.07
N PRO A 271 -6.43 -9.43 28.98
CA PRO A 271 -6.70 -9.85 30.34
C PRO A 271 -7.79 -10.90 30.26
N PHE A 272 -7.91 -11.67 31.32
CA PHE A 272 -9.04 -12.54 31.65
C PHE A 272 -10.39 -11.77 31.72
N GLN A 273 -10.71 -10.96 30.71
CA GLN A 273 -12.03 -10.42 30.44
C GLN A 273 -12.81 -11.52 29.71
N ASP A 274 -13.09 -12.56 30.49
CA ASP A 274 -14.41 -13.16 30.43
C ASP A 274 -15.40 -11.99 30.53
N ALA A 275 -15.98 -11.60 29.39
CA ALA A 275 -17.19 -10.82 29.39
C ALA A 275 -18.22 -11.65 30.17
N ARG A 276 -18.52 -11.21 31.40
CA ARG A 276 -19.73 -11.60 32.11
C ARG A 276 -20.95 -11.07 31.37
#